data_AF-A0A9P9YD06-F1
#
_entry.id   AF-A0A9P9YD06-F1
#
_cell.length_a   1.000
_cell.length_b   1.000
_cell.length_c   1.000
_cell.angle_alpha   90.00
_cell.angle_beta   90.00
_cell.angle_gamma   90.00
#
_symmetry.space_group_name_H-M   'P 1'
#
loop_
_entity.id
_entity.type
_entity.pdbx_description
1 polymer ?
#
loop_
_entity_poly.entity_id
_entity_poly.type
_entity_poly.pdbx_seq_one_letter_code
_entity_poly.pdbx_strand_id
1 'polypeptide(L)'
;MLISLENYYWRYTSASELVNMILSFVESKAHSLFKCPEFLHLSESMVQMIMCRELQTPEIRKFEAMLAWAQHKVGKLKNHPNKDTQFEFECIMERLTRDLNLCRISPSELLTVVLPSKSMKNERIMETLMVQVNLGTYRMPELDAYRQQLRQQESAEATIQVHRGG
;
A
#
# COMPACT_ATOMS: atom_id res chain seq x y z
N MET A 1 -47.77 -0.90 12.38
CA MET A 1 -46.86 -0.78 11.21
C MET A 1 -45.80 0.30 11.42
N LEU A 2 -46.17 1.54 11.77
CA LEU A 2 -45.21 2.63 12.09
C LEU A 2 -44.23 2.31 13.23
N ILE A 3 -44.71 1.73 14.33
CA ILE A 3 -43.85 1.34 15.48
C ILE A 3 -42.76 0.34 15.07
N SER A 4 -43.07 -0.59 14.16
CA SER A 4 -42.08 -1.57 13.66
C SER A 4 -41.03 -0.91 12.78
N LEU A 5 -41.42 0.08 11.97
CA LEU A 5 -40.51 0.85 11.12
C LEU A 5 -39.59 1.74 11.96
N GLU A 6 -40.14 2.40 12.99
CA GLU A 6 -39.37 3.22 13.93
C GLU A 6 -38.34 2.37 14.69
N ASN A 7 -38.73 1.18 15.17
CA ASN A 7 -37.80 0.25 15.81
C ASN A 7 -36.69 -0.22 14.85
N TYR A 8 -37.01 -0.46 13.59
CA TYR A 8 -36.01 -0.83 12.58
C TYR A 8 -35.04 0.32 12.33
N TYR A 9 -35.56 1.55 12.21
CA TYR A 9 -34.76 2.76 12.06
C TYR A 9 -33.80 2.96 13.24
N TRP A 10 -34.29 2.88 14.48
CA TRP A 10 -33.43 3.02 15.66
C TRP A 10 -32.35 1.96 15.72
N ARG A 11 -32.68 0.68 15.47
CA ARG A 11 -31.68 -0.40 15.45
C ARG A 11 -30.62 -0.17 14.38
N TYR A 12 -31.02 0.27 13.19
CA TYR A 12 -30.10 0.58 12.11
C TYR A 12 -29.18 1.75 12.47
N THR A 13 -29.74 2.85 12.97
CA THR A 13 -28.99 4.04 13.37
C THR A 13 -28.01 3.71 14.49
N SER A 14 -28.45 3.05 15.55
CA SER A 14 -27.57 2.65 16.66
C SER A 14 -26.47 1.68 16.22
N ALA A 15 -26.78 0.72 15.35
CA ALA A 15 -25.77 -0.18 14.80
C ALA A 15 -24.74 0.57 13.93
N SER A 16 -25.20 1.51 13.12
CA SER A 16 -24.33 2.36 12.27
C SER A 16 -23.40 3.23 13.12
N GLU A 17 -23.93 3.86 14.17
CA GLU A 17 -23.13 4.64 15.13
C GLU A 17 -22.09 3.77 15.84
N LEU A 18 -22.48 2.58 16.29
CA LEU A 18 -21.56 1.64 16.92
C LEU A 18 -20.44 1.21 15.97
N VAL A 19 -20.76 0.90 14.71
CA VAL A 19 -19.75 0.55 13.69
C VAL A 19 -18.79 1.72 13.47
N ASN A 20 -19.29 2.94 13.35
CA ASN A 20 -18.44 4.13 13.19
C ASN A 20 -17.52 4.34 14.40
N MET A 21 -18.04 4.14 15.62
CA MET A 21 -17.25 4.22 16.84
C MET A 21 -16.13 3.17 16.88
N ILE A 22 -16.43 1.92 16.51
CA ILE A 22 -15.44 0.85 16.42
C ILE A 22 -14.37 1.19 15.39
N LEU A 23 -14.76 1.64 14.20
CA LEU A 23 -13.81 1.98 13.15
C LEU A 23 -12.91 3.16 13.57
N SER A 24 -13.46 4.16 14.27
CA SER A 24 -12.66 5.28 14.80
C SER A 24 -11.71 4.86 15.92
N PHE A 25 -12.10 3.87 16.73
CA PHE A 25 -11.17 3.24 17.66
C PHE A 25 -10.03 2.52 16.92
N VAL A 26 -10.35 1.77 15.86
CA VAL A 26 -9.38 1.06 15.01
C VAL A 26 -8.37 2.00 14.36
N GLU A 27 -8.78 3.19 13.91
CA GLU A 27 -7.87 4.20 13.32
C GLU A 27 -6.67 4.49 14.22
N SER A 28 -6.89 4.60 15.53
CA SER A 28 -5.84 4.87 16.53
C SER A 28 -5.03 3.63 16.96
N LYS A 29 -5.53 2.43 16.66
CA LYS A 29 -4.96 1.14 17.14
C LYS A 29 -4.61 0.17 16.02
N ALA A 30 -4.58 0.62 14.77
CA ALA A 30 -4.35 -0.21 13.59
C ALA A 30 -3.09 -1.10 13.71
N HIS A 31 -1.99 -0.55 14.25
CA HIS A 31 -0.75 -1.31 14.44
C HIS A 31 -0.92 -2.53 15.37
N SER A 32 -1.79 -2.43 16.39
CA SER A 32 -2.08 -3.57 17.28
C SER A 32 -3.04 -4.54 16.62
N LEU A 33 -4.05 -4.03 15.92
CA LEU A 33 -5.04 -4.84 15.21
C LEU A 33 -4.38 -5.79 14.20
N PHE A 34 -3.42 -5.30 13.41
CA PHE A 34 -2.75 -6.12 12.39
C PHE A 34 -1.89 -7.26 12.97
N LYS A 35 -1.56 -7.22 14.26
CA LYS A 35 -0.86 -8.31 14.96
C LYS A 35 -1.81 -9.38 15.50
N CYS A 36 -3.10 -9.08 15.59
CA CYS A 36 -4.10 -10.00 16.12
C CYS A 36 -4.45 -11.07 15.05
N PRO A 37 -4.37 -12.37 15.36
CA PRO A 37 -4.75 -13.42 14.40
C PRO A 37 -6.22 -13.34 13.98
N GLU A 38 -7.09 -12.79 14.83
CA GLU A 38 -8.51 -12.57 14.55
C GLU A 38 -8.74 -11.62 13.37
N PHE A 39 -7.79 -10.73 13.08
CA PHE A 39 -7.84 -9.87 11.89
C PHE A 39 -7.90 -10.70 10.60
N LEU A 40 -7.18 -11.82 10.53
CA LEU A 40 -7.15 -12.72 9.38
C LEU A 40 -8.49 -13.45 9.15
N HIS A 41 -9.40 -13.40 10.13
CA HIS A 41 -10.72 -14.02 10.08
C HIS A 41 -11.82 -13.05 9.65
N LEU A 42 -11.51 -11.75 9.51
CA LEU A 42 -12.46 -10.76 9.03
C LEU A 42 -12.90 -11.04 7.60
N SER A 43 -14.12 -10.61 7.26
CA SER A 43 -14.61 -10.63 5.88
C SER A 43 -13.86 -9.58 5.05
N GLU A 44 -13.82 -9.79 3.73
CA GLU A 44 -13.14 -8.86 2.85
C GLU A 44 -13.70 -7.44 2.93
N SER A 45 -15.03 -7.30 2.97
CA SER A 45 -15.68 -6.00 3.10
C SER A 45 -15.26 -5.27 4.38
N MET A 46 -15.06 -6.00 5.49
CA MET A 46 -14.58 -5.41 6.74
C MET A 46 -13.12 -4.95 6.61
N VAL A 47 -12.27 -5.75 5.96
CA VAL A 47 -10.88 -5.36 5.69
C VAL A 47 -10.83 -4.12 4.79
N GLN A 48 -11.63 -4.08 3.71
CA GLN A 48 -11.73 -2.91 2.85
C GLN A 48 -12.18 -1.67 3.64
N MET A 49 -13.25 -1.77 4.42
CA MET A 49 -13.73 -0.65 5.26
C MET A 49 -12.66 -0.13 6.23
N ILE A 50 -11.86 -1.02 6.83
CA ILE A 50 -10.76 -0.62 7.72
C ILE A 50 -9.63 0.04 6.92
N MET A 51 -9.25 -0.54 5.79
CA MET A 51 -8.08 -0.09 5.01
C MET A 51 -8.31 1.23 4.27
N CYS A 52 -9.55 1.53 3.87
CA CYS A 52 -9.93 2.80 3.23
C CYS A 52 -9.92 3.99 4.22
N ARG A 53 -9.67 3.78 5.51
CA ARG A 53 -9.60 4.84 6.53
C ARG A 53 -8.19 5.40 6.71
N GLU A 54 -8.12 6.59 7.31
CA GLU A 54 -6.87 7.22 7.73
C GLU A 54 -6.34 6.60 9.02
N LEU A 55 -5.81 5.39 8.91
CA LEU A 55 -5.19 4.68 10.02
C LEU A 55 -3.89 5.37 10.45
N GLN A 56 -3.63 5.45 11.76
CA GLN A 56 -2.37 5.94 12.33
C GLN A 56 -1.24 4.90 12.18
N THR A 57 -0.94 4.53 10.94
CA THR A 57 0.10 3.57 10.59
C THR A 57 0.64 3.89 9.19
N PRO A 58 1.93 3.63 8.89
CA PRO A 58 2.46 3.77 7.55
C PRO A 58 1.69 2.94 6.51
N GLU A 59 1.58 3.44 5.28
CA GLU A 59 0.87 2.75 4.18
C GLU A 59 1.48 1.37 3.87
N ILE A 60 2.80 1.21 4.04
CA ILE A 60 3.46 -0.09 3.90
C ILE A 60 2.90 -1.14 4.88
N ARG A 61 2.53 -0.73 6.10
CA ARG A 61 1.94 -1.66 7.09
C ARG A 61 0.54 -2.09 6.72
N LYS A 62 -0.24 -1.20 6.08
CA LYS A 62 -1.53 -1.56 5.50
C LYS A 62 -1.34 -2.60 4.40
N PHE A 63 -0.37 -2.36 3.51
CA PHE A 63 -0.03 -3.31 2.45
C PHE A 63 0.38 -4.69 2.99
N GLU A 64 1.29 -4.75 3.98
CA GLU A 64 1.70 -5.99 4.63
C GLU A 64 0.51 -6.75 5.25
N ALA A 65 -0.39 -6.02 5.92
CA ALA A 65 -1.58 -6.60 6.51
C ALA A 65 -2.58 -7.13 5.46
N MET A 66 -2.77 -6.40 4.36
CA MET A 66 -3.58 -6.87 3.21
C MET A 66 -2.96 -8.13 2.59
N LEU A 67 -1.64 -8.15 2.40
CA LEU A 67 -0.89 -9.27 1.86
C LEU A 67 -1.04 -10.52 2.73
N ALA A 68 -0.84 -10.38 4.05
CA ALA A 68 -1.02 -11.47 5.00
C ALA A 68 -2.47 -12.00 5.02
N TRP A 69 -3.45 -11.10 4.98
CA TRP A 69 -4.87 -11.47 4.93
C TRP A 69 -5.21 -12.22 3.63
N ALA A 70 -4.75 -11.73 2.48
CA ALA A 70 -4.99 -12.34 1.17
C ALA A 70 -4.36 -13.73 1.07
N GLN A 71 -3.11 -13.88 1.53
CA GLN A 71 -2.42 -15.17 1.60
C GLN A 71 -3.15 -16.17 2.50
N HIS A 72 -3.61 -15.73 3.67
CA HIS A 72 -4.39 -16.57 4.58
C HIS A 72 -5.72 -17.00 3.95
N LYS A 73 -6.42 -16.07 3.28
CA LYS A 73 -7.70 -16.36 2.62
C LYS A 73 -7.53 -17.40 1.50
N VAL A 74 -6.57 -17.19 0.61
CA VAL A 74 -6.27 -18.11 -0.50
C VAL A 74 -5.72 -19.44 0.01
N GLY A 75 -4.93 -19.43 1.09
CA GLY A 75 -4.47 -20.63 1.78
C GLY A 75 -5.62 -21.56 2.20
N LYS A 76 -6.74 -21.00 2.69
CA LYS A 76 -7.96 -21.77 3.00
C LYS A 76 -8.65 -22.34 1.75
N LEU A 77 -8.46 -21.74 0.58
CA LEU A 77 -9.04 -22.19 -0.69
C LEU A 77 -8.21 -23.31 -1.35
N LYS A 78 -6.94 -23.50 -1.00
CA LYS A 78 -6.05 -24.54 -1.59
C LYS A 78 -6.58 -25.98 -1.44
N ASN A 79 -7.54 -26.20 -0.53
CA ASN A 79 -8.20 -27.49 -0.36
C ASN A 79 -9.23 -27.79 -1.47
N HIS A 80 -9.50 -26.84 -2.38
CA HIS A 80 -10.43 -27.03 -3.50
C HIS A 80 -9.67 -27.26 -4.82
N PRO A 81 -9.86 -28.42 -5.48
CA PRO A 81 -9.05 -28.85 -6.62
C PRO A 81 -9.30 -28.11 -7.94
N ASN A 82 -10.15 -27.07 -7.97
CA ASN A 82 -10.64 -26.47 -9.22
C ASN A 82 -10.66 -24.93 -9.21
N LYS A 83 -9.86 -24.29 -8.35
CA LYS A 83 -9.74 -22.83 -8.30
C LYS A 83 -8.30 -22.42 -8.56
N ASP A 84 -8.12 -21.50 -9.51
CA ASP A 84 -6.85 -20.84 -9.72
C ASP A 84 -6.58 -19.92 -8.52
N THR A 85 -5.88 -20.46 -7.54
CA THR A 85 -5.53 -19.75 -6.31
C THR A 85 -4.64 -18.53 -6.56
N GLN A 86 -3.89 -18.51 -7.66
CA GLN A 86 -3.04 -17.39 -8.02
C GLN A 86 -3.88 -16.25 -8.59
N PHE A 87 -4.81 -16.55 -9.50
CA PHE A 87 -5.74 -15.56 -10.03
C PHE A 87 -6.60 -14.92 -8.92
N GLU A 88 -7.15 -15.73 -8.01
CA GLU A 88 -7.92 -15.23 -6.86
C GLU A 88 -7.09 -14.33 -5.96
N PHE A 89 -5.83 -14.67 -5.72
CA PHE A 89 -4.90 -13.84 -4.94
C PHE A 89 -4.69 -12.47 -5.60
N GLU A 90 -4.42 -12.45 -6.91
CA GLU A 90 -4.23 -11.22 -7.68
C GLU A 90 -5.49 -10.34 -7.66
N CYS A 91 -6.68 -10.92 -7.89
CA CYS A 91 -7.95 -10.19 -7.83
C CYS A 91 -8.28 -9.63 -6.44
N ILE A 92 -7.95 -10.36 -5.37
CA ILE A 92 -8.10 -9.85 -4.00
C ILE A 92 -7.16 -8.66 -3.77
N MET A 93 -5.89 -8.81 -4.12
CA MET A 93 -4.89 -7.76 -3.90
C MET A 93 -5.18 -6.51 -4.74
N GLU A 94 -5.64 -6.67 -5.98
CA GLU A 94 -6.08 -5.54 -6.82
C GLU A 94 -7.21 -4.75 -6.15
N ARG A 95 -8.22 -5.44 -5.59
CA ARG A 95 -9.33 -4.79 -4.89
C ARG A 95 -8.92 -4.15 -3.58
N LEU A 96 -8.12 -4.82 -2.75
CA LEU A 96 -7.65 -4.30 -1.46
C LEU A 96 -6.74 -3.09 -1.62
N THR A 97 -5.85 -3.12 -2.61
CA THR A 97 -4.85 -2.06 -2.81
C THR A 97 -5.37 -0.90 -3.64
N ARG A 98 -6.61 -0.93 -4.16
CA ARG A 98 -7.15 0.12 -5.03
C ARG A 98 -7.08 1.51 -4.38
N ASP A 99 -7.44 1.59 -3.10
CA ASP A 99 -7.52 2.84 -2.35
C ASP A 99 -6.27 3.09 -1.49
N LEU A 100 -5.23 2.26 -1.65
CA LEU A 100 -3.95 2.38 -0.94
C LEU A 100 -3.10 3.48 -1.59
N ASN A 101 -2.51 4.36 -0.76
CA ASN A 101 -1.68 5.43 -1.27
C ASN A 101 -0.23 4.96 -1.47
N LEU A 102 0.04 4.35 -2.62
CA LEU A 102 1.35 3.82 -2.98
C LEU A 102 2.45 4.90 -2.98
N CYS A 103 2.11 6.16 -3.27
CA CYS A 103 3.08 7.26 -3.26
C CYS A 103 3.65 7.55 -1.86
N ARG A 104 2.96 7.12 -0.79
CA ARG A 104 3.43 7.23 0.60
C ARG A 104 4.29 6.04 1.06
N ILE A 105 4.45 5.01 0.23
CA ILE A 105 5.39 3.89 0.47
C ILE A 105 6.75 4.27 -0.11
N SER A 106 7.85 3.99 0.58
CA SER A 106 9.17 4.36 0.05
C SER A 106 9.55 3.53 -1.18
N PRO A 107 10.36 4.07 -2.12
CA PRO A 107 10.86 3.32 -3.27
C PRO A 107 11.56 2.02 -2.86
N SER A 108 12.32 2.04 -1.76
CA SER A 108 12.98 0.85 -1.23
C SER A 108 11.95 -0.21 -0.85
N GLU A 109 10.92 0.15 -0.08
CA GLU A 109 9.87 -0.81 0.33
C GLU A 109 9.04 -1.31 -0.85
N LEU A 110 8.78 -0.46 -1.85
CA LEU A 110 8.14 -0.89 -3.10
C LEU A 110 8.95 -1.98 -3.80
N LEU A 111 10.28 -1.84 -3.84
CA LEU A 111 11.16 -2.81 -4.51
C LEU A 111 11.45 -4.06 -3.68
N THR A 112 11.52 -3.94 -2.35
CA THR A 112 11.87 -5.07 -1.47
C THR A 112 10.68 -5.85 -0.92
N VAL A 113 9.51 -5.21 -0.78
CA VAL A 113 8.31 -5.82 -0.21
C VAL A 113 7.22 -5.99 -1.27
N VAL A 114 6.86 -4.92 -1.98
CA VAL A 114 5.71 -4.93 -2.89
C VAL A 114 6.01 -5.71 -4.18
N LEU A 115 7.12 -5.42 -4.85
CA LEU A 115 7.50 -6.06 -6.12
C LEU A 115 7.68 -7.59 -5.98
N PRO A 116 8.40 -8.13 -4.97
CA PRO A 116 8.59 -9.57 -4.84
C PRO A 116 7.32 -10.33 -4.46
N SER A 117 6.34 -9.65 -3.87
CA SER A 117 5.06 -10.26 -3.46
C SER A 117 4.19 -10.69 -4.65
N LYS A 118 4.46 -10.17 -5.86
CA LYS A 118 3.65 -10.39 -7.07
C LYS A 118 2.16 -10.10 -6.87
N SER A 119 1.82 -9.20 -5.95
CA SER A 119 0.44 -8.89 -5.60
C SER A 119 -0.21 -7.86 -6.52
N MET A 120 0.57 -7.17 -7.36
CA MET A 120 0.08 -6.13 -8.26
C MET A 120 0.95 -6.06 -9.51
N LYS A 121 0.41 -5.48 -10.58
CA LYS A 121 1.10 -5.31 -11.85
C LYS A 121 2.34 -4.43 -11.70
N ASN A 122 3.43 -4.85 -12.32
CA ASN A 122 4.70 -4.10 -12.32
C ASN A 122 4.52 -2.68 -12.90
N GLU A 123 3.62 -2.50 -13.87
CA GLU A 123 3.27 -1.21 -14.45
C GLU A 123 2.83 -0.20 -13.39
N ARG A 124 1.93 -0.61 -12.47
CA ARG A 124 1.43 0.25 -11.39
C ARG A 124 2.54 0.65 -10.40
N ILE A 125 3.46 -0.26 -10.11
CA ILE A 125 4.63 0.02 -9.27
C ILE A 125 5.54 1.04 -9.97
N MET A 126 5.81 0.83 -11.27
CA MET A 126 6.65 1.70 -12.06
C MET A 126 6.07 3.10 -12.22
N GLU A 127 4.77 3.22 -12.48
CA GLU A 127 4.05 4.50 -12.50
C GLU A 127 4.17 5.23 -11.17
N THR A 128 4.01 4.52 -10.05
CA THR A 128 4.16 5.10 -8.70
C THR A 128 5.57 5.65 -8.50
N LEU A 129 6.60 4.87 -8.85
CA LEU A 129 8.00 5.30 -8.74
C LEU A 129 8.26 6.54 -9.60
N MET A 130 7.71 6.59 -10.82
CA MET A 130 7.86 7.74 -11.71
C MET A 130 7.21 8.99 -11.11
N VAL A 131 6.01 8.88 -10.54
CA VAL A 131 5.33 9.97 -9.84
C VAL A 131 6.15 10.46 -8.65
N GLN A 132 6.70 9.56 -7.83
CA GLN A 132 7.54 9.90 -6.69
C GLN A 132 8.82 10.66 -7.09
N VAL A 133 9.43 10.28 -8.21
CA VAL A 133 10.58 10.99 -8.78
C VAL A 133 10.18 12.40 -9.24
N ASN A 134 9.05 12.51 -9.96
CA ASN A 134 8.55 13.80 -10.47
C ASN A 134 8.20 14.79 -9.35
N LEU A 135 7.63 14.30 -8.25
CA LEU A 135 7.31 15.10 -7.07
C LEU A 135 8.55 15.47 -6.24
N GLY A 136 9.70 14.85 -6.51
CA GLY A 136 10.93 15.06 -5.75
C GLY A 136 10.90 14.49 -4.33
N THR A 137 9.88 13.68 -3.99
CA THR A 137 9.61 13.14 -2.65
C THR A 137 10.76 12.30 -2.09
N TYR A 138 11.55 11.70 -2.97
CA TYR A 138 12.72 10.87 -2.63
C TYR A 138 13.97 11.27 -3.41
N ARG A 139 14.18 12.58 -3.62
CA ARG A 139 15.46 13.07 -4.18
C ARG A 139 16.61 12.60 -3.28
N MET A 140 17.64 12.05 -3.90
CA MET A 140 18.88 11.62 -3.24
C MET A 140 19.93 12.72 -3.43
N PRO A 141 20.15 13.61 -2.45
CA PRO A 141 21.09 14.72 -2.60
C PRO A 141 22.51 14.26 -2.90
N GLU A 142 22.88 13.08 -2.39
CA GLU A 142 24.18 12.44 -2.60
C GLU A 142 24.42 12.09 -4.07
N LEU A 143 23.37 11.62 -4.77
CA LEU A 143 23.42 11.29 -6.19
C LEU A 143 23.52 12.56 -7.05
N ASP A 144 22.86 13.63 -6.62
CA ASP A 144 22.95 14.93 -7.29
C ASP A 144 24.33 15.58 -7.09
N ALA A 145 24.91 15.47 -5.88
CA ALA A 145 26.27 15.91 -5.58
C ALA A 145 27.30 15.09 -6.39
N TYR A 146 27.13 13.77 -6.48
CA TYR A 146 27.99 12.91 -7.29
C TYR A 146 27.88 13.25 -8.79
N ARG A 147 26.67 13.49 -9.31
CA ARG A 147 26.45 13.98 -10.69
C ARG A 147 27.09 15.35 -10.95
N GLN A 148 27.11 16.24 -9.96
CA GLN A 148 27.80 17.53 -10.06
C GLN A 148 29.31 17.35 -10.08
N GLN A 149 29.86 16.47 -9.24
CA GLN A 149 31.30 16.14 -9.24
C GLN A 149 31.75 15.53 -10.57
N LEU A 150 30.98 14.59 -11.13
CA LEU A 150 31.24 14.02 -12.45
C LEU A 150 31.26 15.09 -13.55
N ARG A 151 30.28 16.00 -13.57
CA ARG A 151 30.27 17.12 -14.54
C ARG A 151 31.46 18.08 -14.37
N GLN A 152 31.87 18.35 -13.14
CA GLN A 152 33.06 19.17 -12.88
C GLN A 152 34.34 18.49 -13.38
N GLN A 153 34.44 17.17 -13.19
CA GLN A 153 35.57 16.37 -13.66
C GLN A 153 35.64 16.34 -15.20
N GLU A 154 34.51 16.11 -15.88
CA GLU A 154 34.42 16.17 -17.35
C GLU A 154 34.77 17.57 -17.89
N SER A 155 34.33 18.64 -17.22
CA SER A 155 34.65 20.01 -17.63
C SER A 155 36.13 20.37 -17.43
N ALA A 156 36.76 19.84 -16.37
CA ALA A 156 38.18 20.02 -16.11
C ALA A 156 39.03 19.28 -17.16
N GLU A 157 38.65 18.05 -17.51
CA GLU A 157 39.32 17.27 -18.55
C GLU A 157 39.19 17.91 -19.95
N ALA A 158 38.02 18.46 -20.28
CA ALA A 158 37.82 19.19 -21.53
C ALA A 158 38.69 20.47 -21.61
N THR A 159 38.86 21.18 -20.49
CA THR A 159 39.70 22.39 -20.44
C THR A 159 41.19 22.06 -20.60
N ILE A 160 41.65 20.93 -20.06
CA ILE A 160 43.04 20.47 -20.16
C ILE A 160 43.37 20.02 -21.61
N GLN A 161 42.43 19.40 -22.32
CA GLN A 161 42.64 19.02 -23.73
C GLN A 161 42.74 20.23 -24.66
N VAL A 162 41.98 21.31 -24.41
CA VAL A 162 42.07 22.56 -25.18
C VAL A 162 43.42 23.26 -24.97
N HIS A 163 44.03 23.13 -23.79
CA HIS A 163 45.32 23.75 -23.48
C HIS A 163 46.54 22.94 -23.97
N ARG A 164 46.35 21.66 -24.37
CA ARG A 164 47.42 20.79 -24.87
C ARG A 164 47.51 20.71 -26.40
N GLY A 165 46.56 21.32 -27.11
CA GLY A 165 46.46 21.33 -28.58
C GLY A 165 46.75 22.68 -29.24
N GLY A 166 47.30 23.66 -28.52
CA GLY A 166 47.72 24.97 -29.04
C GLY A 166 49.22 25.09 -29.22
#